data_AF-A0A6G0WHP5-F1
#
_entry.id   AF-A0A6G0WHP5-F1
#
_cell.length_a   1.000
_cell.length_b   1.000
_cell.length_c   1.000
_cell.angle_alpha   90.00
_cell.angle_beta   90.00
_cell.angle_gamma   90.00
#
_symmetry.space_group_name_H-M   'P 1'
#
loop_
_entity.id
_entity.type
_entity.pdbx_description
1 polymer ?
#
loop_
_entity_poly.entity_id
_entity_poly.type
_entity_poly.pdbx_seq_one_letter_code
_entity_poly.pdbx_strand_id
1 'polypeptide(L)'
;MLQTVMAVQTGAPAAAAVLREKRRLAEYGSTTPKPVKRTRSFTDYDYEQMLCTILTMAEDVCLLLDVVADVCADKHCRCCPADAVPSLQQKLVGIENTILDNEVCTLQMVQAMCVDMFSVLKYLLGTHYADLVALGLGHLVVGSRNQFAQFMMQYSLN
;
A
#
# COMPACT_ATOMS: atom_id res chain seq x y z
N MET A 1 14.37 -77.78 10.46
CA MET A 1 14.80 -77.69 9.05
C MET A 1 16.11 -76.91 9.01
N LEU A 2 17.13 -77.51 8.41
CA LEU A 2 18.46 -76.93 8.21
C LEU A 2 18.49 -75.96 7.01
N GLN A 3 19.55 -75.14 6.99
CA GLN A 3 20.27 -74.52 5.86
C GLN A 3 20.17 -72.99 5.65
N THR A 4 21.32 -72.40 5.96
CA THR A 4 21.99 -71.17 5.53
C THR A 4 22.15 -71.05 4.00
N VAL A 5 22.26 -69.81 3.47
CA VAL A 5 23.34 -69.25 2.60
C VAL A 5 22.85 -68.18 1.58
N MET A 6 23.34 -66.96 1.82
CA MET A 6 23.89 -65.89 0.92
C MET A 6 23.06 -65.10 -0.13
N ALA A 7 23.04 -63.77 0.12
CA ALA A 7 23.43 -62.62 -0.70
C ALA A 7 23.16 -62.56 -2.23
N VAL A 8 22.57 -61.44 -2.70
CA VAL A 8 23.26 -60.33 -3.42
C VAL A 8 22.25 -59.23 -3.83
N GLN A 9 22.79 -58.02 -3.91
CA GLN A 9 22.26 -56.66 -4.11
C GLN A 9 21.26 -56.47 -5.28
N THR A 10 20.39 -55.46 -5.17
CA THR A 10 20.52 -54.14 -5.85
C THR A 10 19.23 -53.32 -5.73
N GLY A 11 19.36 -52.00 -5.59
CA GLY A 11 18.27 -51.04 -5.84
C GLY A 11 17.95 -50.09 -4.69
N ALA A 12 18.77 -49.06 -4.51
CA ALA A 12 18.39 -47.87 -3.74
C ALA A 12 17.27 -47.09 -4.44
N PRO A 13 16.47 -46.33 -3.69
CA PRO A 13 16.43 -44.90 -4.00
C PRO A 13 16.84 -44.08 -2.77
N ALA A 14 17.92 -43.32 -2.96
CA ALA A 14 18.43 -42.37 -2.00
C ALA A 14 17.41 -41.23 -1.80
N ALA A 15 16.87 -41.13 -0.58
CA ALA A 15 16.23 -39.92 -0.11
C ALA A 15 17.28 -38.82 -0.04
N ALA A 16 17.28 -37.92 -1.02
CA ALA A 16 18.13 -36.74 -1.05
C ALA A 16 17.71 -35.79 0.08
N ALA A 17 18.35 -35.94 1.24
CA ALA A 17 18.34 -34.94 2.29
C ALA A 17 18.99 -33.66 1.74
N VAL A 18 18.17 -32.66 1.44
CA VAL A 18 18.63 -31.32 1.10
C VAL A 18 19.30 -30.72 2.33
N LEU A 19 20.64 -30.84 2.37
CA LEU A 19 21.50 -30.18 3.34
C LEU A 19 21.36 -28.66 3.16
N ARG A 20 20.65 -28.03 4.10
CA ARG A 20 20.54 -26.59 4.25
C ARG A 20 21.91 -26.06 4.70
N GLU A 21 22.77 -25.76 3.73
CA GLU A 21 24.10 -25.25 3.99
C GLU A 21 24.02 -23.82 4.57
N LYS A 22 24.14 -23.72 5.90
CA LYS A 22 24.42 -22.48 6.62
C LYS A 22 25.85 -22.05 6.28
N ARG A 23 26.03 -21.32 5.19
CA ARG A 23 27.29 -20.63 4.89
C ARG A 23 27.48 -19.48 5.89
N ARG A 24 28.05 -19.81 7.05
CA ARG A 24 28.69 -18.84 7.96
C ARG A 24 29.95 -18.34 7.27
N LEU A 25 29.86 -17.19 6.62
CA LEU A 25 31.01 -16.33 6.35
C LEU A 25 31.02 -15.27 7.45
N ALA A 26 31.69 -15.59 8.55
CA ALA A 26 32.22 -14.59 9.46
C ALA A 26 33.61 -14.19 8.95
N GLU A 27 33.97 -12.93 9.13
CA GLU A 27 35.32 -12.37 9.01
C GLU A 27 35.82 -12.03 7.60
N TYR A 28 35.23 -10.98 7.03
CA TYR A 28 36.02 -9.89 6.46
C TYR A 28 35.38 -8.57 6.90
N GLY A 29 36.19 -7.65 7.40
CA GLY A 29 35.77 -6.33 7.88
C GLY A 29 34.99 -5.57 6.81
N SER A 30 33.67 -5.72 6.83
CA SER A 30 32.73 -4.91 6.08
C SER A 30 32.20 -3.89 7.08
N THR A 31 32.77 -2.70 7.07
CA THR A 31 32.00 -1.50 7.42
C THR A 31 30.72 -1.60 6.59
N THR A 32 29.60 -1.95 7.22
CA THR A 32 28.31 -1.85 6.57
C THR A 32 28.23 -0.41 6.08
N PRO A 33 28.11 -0.15 4.76
CA PRO A 33 27.81 1.19 4.32
C PRO A 33 26.49 1.50 5.03
N LYS A 34 26.52 2.46 5.97
CA LYS A 34 25.27 3.08 6.43
C LYS A 34 24.51 3.39 5.14
N PRO A 35 23.26 2.93 4.96
CA PRO A 35 22.52 3.26 3.76
C PRO A 35 22.58 4.78 3.67
N VAL A 36 23.33 5.27 2.68
CA VAL A 36 23.36 6.69 2.37
C VAL A 36 21.93 6.93 1.93
N LYS A 37 21.11 7.47 2.85
CA LYS A 37 19.83 8.06 2.50
C LYS A 37 20.20 9.18 1.53
N ARG A 38 20.29 8.86 0.24
CA ARG A 38 20.40 9.83 -0.83
C ARG A 38 19.17 10.70 -0.64
N THR A 39 19.36 11.86 -0.04
CA THR A 39 18.35 12.89 0.04
C THR A 39 18.23 13.38 -1.40
N ARG A 40 17.34 12.74 -2.18
CA ARG A 40 16.98 13.25 -3.50
C ARG A 40 16.40 14.63 -3.23
N SER A 41 17.11 15.67 -3.66
CA SER A 41 16.54 17.02 -3.66
C SER A 41 15.43 17.04 -4.69
N PHE A 42 14.22 17.40 -4.26
CA PHE A 42 13.10 17.62 -5.16
C PHE A 42 13.23 19.00 -5.77
N THR A 43 12.99 19.07 -7.07
CA THR A 43 12.85 20.33 -7.80
C THR A 43 11.42 20.87 -7.66
N ASP A 44 11.21 22.15 -7.98
CA ASP A 44 9.86 22.72 -8.00
C ASP A 44 8.92 21.93 -8.94
N TYR A 45 9.46 21.47 -10.08
CA TYR A 45 8.73 20.59 -10.99
C TYR A 45 8.36 19.24 -10.35
N ASP A 46 9.23 18.64 -9.55
CA ASP A 46 8.88 17.40 -8.82
C ASP A 46 7.71 17.65 -7.87
N TYR A 47 7.66 18.81 -7.20
CA TYR A 47 6.56 19.18 -6.32
C TYR A 47 5.26 19.44 -7.08
N GLU A 48 5.29 20.16 -8.20
CA GLU A 48 4.11 20.37 -9.05
C GLU A 48 3.53 19.02 -9.52
N GLN A 49 4.39 18.09 -9.96
CA GLN A 49 3.97 16.76 -10.35
C GLN A 49 3.38 15.95 -9.18
N MET A 50 3.98 16.07 -7.98
CA MET A 50 3.42 15.45 -6.79
C MET A 50 2.02 15.99 -6.49
N LEU A 51 1.84 17.31 -6.52
CA LEU A 51 0.57 17.95 -6.24
C LEU A 51 -0.51 17.57 -7.25
N CYS A 52 -0.18 17.59 -8.55
CA CYS A 52 -1.12 17.16 -9.59
C CYS A 52 -1.57 15.71 -9.38
N THR A 53 -0.63 14.83 -9.03
CA THR A 53 -0.93 13.41 -8.78
C THR A 53 -1.79 13.23 -7.53
N ILE A 54 -1.50 13.96 -6.44
CA ILE A 54 -2.30 13.94 -5.21
C ILE A 54 -3.70 14.44 -5.47
N LEU A 55 -3.86 15.55 -6.20
CA LEU A 55 -5.16 16.12 -6.55
C LEU A 55 -6.00 15.12 -7.33
N THR A 56 -5.43 14.51 -8.37
CA THR A 56 -6.11 13.48 -9.17
C THR A 56 -6.57 12.31 -8.30
N MET A 57 -5.68 11.80 -7.44
CA MET A 57 -6.04 10.72 -6.52
C MET A 57 -7.13 11.14 -5.52
N ALA A 58 -7.14 12.41 -5.09
CA ALA A 58 -8.11 12.93 -4.12
C ALA A 58 -9.51 12.97 -4.73
N GLU A 59 -9.61 13.46 -5.97
CA GLU A 59 -10.84 13.49 -6.75
C GLU A 59 -11.38 12.06 -6.96
N ASP A 60 -10.52 11.13 -7.40
CA ASP A 60 -10.91 9.74 -7.63
C ASP A 60 -11.47 9.07 -6.37
N VAL A 61 -10.81 9.23 -5.22
CA VAL A 61 -11.32 8.65 -3.96
C VAL A 61 -12.51 9.40 -3.38
N CYS A 62 -12.68 10.69 -3.71
CA CYS A 62 -13.85 11.48 -3.33
C CYS A 62 -15.11 10.91 -4.00
N LEU A 63 -15.03 10.63 -5.30
CA LEU A 63 -16.13 10.00 -6.04
C LEU A 63 -16.50 8.63 -5.47
N LEU A 64 -15.51 7.82 -5.08
CA LEU A 64 -15.77 6.53 -4.44
C LEU A 64 -16.40 6.69 -3.04
N LEU A 65 -16.04 7.74 -2.31
CA LEU A 65 -16.60 8.06 -1.01
C LEU A 65 -18.04 8.56 -1.10
N ASP A 66 -18.38 9.31 -2.15
CA ASP A 66 -19.77 9.74 -2.42
C ASP A 66 -20.68 8.55 -2.70
N VAL A 67 -20.21 7.57 -3.49
CA VAL A 67 -20.96 6.30 -3.69
C VAL A 67 -21.18 5.58 -2.36
N VAL A 68 -20.18 5.57 -1.47
CA VAL A 68 -20.33 4.99 -0.13
C VAL A 68 -21.33 5.76 0.72
N ALA A 69 -21.40 7.10 0.59
CA ALA A 69 -22.39 7.93 1.24
C ALA A 69 -23.81 7.48 0.84
N ASP A 70 -24.04 7.30 -0.47
CA ASP A 70 -25.31 6.83 -1.02
C ASP A 70 -25.67 5.43 -0.50
N VAL A 71 -24.72 4.51 -0.52
CA VAL A 71 -24.91 3.15 0.04
C VAL A 71 -25.29 3.20 1.52
N CYS A 72 -24.65 4.07 2.30
CA CYS A 72 -24.95 4.20 3.72
C CYS A 72 -26.34 4.78 3.97
N ALA A 73 -26.76 5.75 3.15
CA ALA A 73 -28.10 6.32 3.18
C ALA A 73 -29.17 5.27 2.83
N ASP A 74 -28.98 4.55 1.73
CA ASP A 74 -29.91 3.51 1.27
C ASP A 74 -30.07 2.38 2.29
N LYS A 75 -28.95 1.88 2.82
CA LYS A 75 -28.94 0.77 3.79
C LYS A 75 -29.26 1.18 5.21
N HIS A 76 -29.40 2.48 5.49
CA HIS A 76 -29.50 3.01 6.85
C HIS A 76 -28.37 2.45 7.75
N CYS A 77 -27.12 2.50 7.26
CA CYS A 77 -25.99 1.82 7.92
C CYS A 77 -25.82 2.32 9.35
N ARG A 78 -26.03 1.41 10.31
CA ARG A 78 -25.71 1.61 11.74
C ARG A 78 -24.28 1.22 12.08
N CYS A 79 -23.58 0.66 11.10
CA CYS A 79 -22.22 0.16 11.14
C CYS A 79 -21.17 1.27 11.14
N CYS A 80 -21.51 2.42 10.56
CA CYS A 80 -20.61 3.56 10.42
C CYS A 80 -21.01 4.67 11.39
N PRO A 81 -20.05 5.33 12.04
CA PRO A 81 -20.29 6.62 12.69
C PRO A 81 -20.93 7.59 11.67
N ALA A 82 -21.95 8.34 12.10
CA ALA A 82 -22.68 9.25 11.21
C ALA A 82 -21.78 10.35 10.61
N ASP A 83 -20.67 10.66 11.28
CA ASP A 83 -19.66 11.64 10.91
C ASP A 83 -18.50 11.05 10.08
N ALA A 84 -18.45 9.72 9.87
CA ALA A 84 -17.32 9.09 9.19
C ALA A 84 -17.14 9.60 7.74
N VAL A 85 -18.20 9.55 6.93
CA VAL A 85 -18.15 10.01 5.54
C VAL A 85 -17.92 11.54 5.47
N PRO A 86 -18.68 12.40 6.17
CA PRO A 86 -18.42 13.84 6.17
C PRO A 86 -17.02 14.24 6.63
N SER A 87 -16.48 13.58 7.66
CA SER A 87 -15.12 13.83 8.15
C SER A 87 -14.07 13.48 7.10
N LEU A 88 -14.25 12.37 6.38
CA LEU A 88 -13.35 11.95 5.31
C LEU A 88 -13.44 12.87 4.08
N GLN A 89 -14.65 13.32 3.72
CA GLN A 89 -14.84 14.33 2.66
C GLN A 89 -14.13 15.64 3.02
N GLN A 90 -14.25 16.09 4.28
CA GLN A 90 -13.58 17.31 4.74
C GLN A 90 -12.06 17.21 4.62
N LYS A 91 -11.47 16.02 4.82
CA LYS A 91 -10.03 15.80 4.58
C LYS A 91 -9.66 15.98 3.12
N LEU A 92 -10.44 15.44 2.18
CA LEU A 92 -10.19 15.58 0.75
C LEU A 92 -10.32 17.03 0.29
N VAL A 93 -11.35 17.74 0.75
CA VAL A 93 -11.48 19.18 0.53
C VAL A 93 -10.31 19.96 1.14
N GLY A 94 -9.81 19.54 2.30
CA GLY A 94 -8.61 20.09 2.92
C GLY A 94 -7.36 19.94 2.06
N ILE A 95 -7.22 18.81 1.36
CA ILE A 95 -6.14 18.57 0.39
C ILE A 95 -6.28 19.55 -0.79
N GLU A 96 -7.45 19.64 -1.40
CA GLU A 96 -7.71 20.55 -2.53
C GLU A 96 -7.39 22.01 -2.17
N ASN A 97 -7.90 22.49 -1.03
CA ASN A 97 -7.63 23.85 -0.56
C ASN A 97 -6.13 24.06 -0.30
N THR A 98 -5.44 23.07 0.28
CA THR A 98 -3.99 23.15 0.50
C THR A 98 -3.24 23.31 -0.82
N ILE A 99 -3.68 22.65 -1.89
CA ILE A 99 -3.05 22.73 -3.20
C ILE A 99 -3.34 24.08 -3.87
N LEU A 100 -4.56 24.60 -3.74
CA LEU A 100 -4.98 25.85 -4.38
C LEU A 100 -4.45 27.10 -3.68
N ASP A 101 -4.37 27.08 -2.35
CA ASP A 101 -4.05 28.26 -1.54
C ASP A 101 -2.54 28.50 -1.33
N ASN A 102 -1.69 27.49 -1.59
CA ASN A 102 -0.26 27.58 -1.30
C ASN A 102 0.57 27.74 -2.57
N GLU A 103 1.27 28.87 -2.68
CA GLU A 103 2.25 29.11 -3.75
C GLU A 103 3.50 28.24 -3.61
N VAL A 104 3.80 27.75 -2.41
CA VAL A 104 4.98 26.91 -2.13
C VAL A 104 4.56 25.62 -1.43
N CYS A 105 4.94 24.49 -2.01
CA CYS A 105 4.70 23.18 -1.44
C CYS A 105 5.94 22.66 -0.69
N THR A 106 5.72 22.09 0.49
CA THR A 106 6.78 21.40 1.23
C THR A 106 6.56 19.90 1.25
N LEU A 107 7.63 19.13 1.46
CA LEU A 107 7.52 17.68 1.61
C LEU A 107 6.61 17.28 2.78
N GLN A 108 6.63 18.06 3.87
CA GLN A 108 5.78 17.84 5.03
C GLN A 108 4.30 18.00 4.69
N MET A 109 3.94 18.98 3.85
CA MET A 109 2.57 19.16 3.37
C MET A 109 2.14 17.96 2.51
N VAL A 110 3.00 17.53 1.59
CA VAL A 110 2.76 16.31 0.78
C VAL A 110 2.50 15.09 1.67
N GLN A 111 3.34 14.88 2.70
CA GLN A 111 3.18 13.78 3.64
C GLN A 111 1.86 13.88 4.43
N ALA A 112 1.48 15.08 4.88
CA ALA A 112 0.20 15.28 5.56
C ALA A 112 -1.00 14.93 4.67
N MET A 113 -0.99 15.39 3.42
CA MET A 113 -2.03 15.04 2.43
C MET A 113 -2.08 13.52 2.19
N CYS A 114 -0.93 12.84 2.16
CA CYS A 114 -0.88 11.38 2.02
C CYS A 114 -1.49 10.64 3.21
N VAL A 115 -1.33 11.16 4.44
CA VAL A 115 -1.94 10.58 5.65
C VAL A 115 -3.47 10.68 5.57
N ASP A 116 -3.97 11.82 5.09
CA ASP A 116 -5.41 12.03 4.91
C ASP A 116 -5.97 11.15 3.81
N MET A 117 -5.31 11.08 2.65
CA MET A 117 -5.64 10.17 1.55
C MET A 117 -5.68 8.70 2.02
N PHE A 118 -4.68 8.28 2.80
CA PHE A 118 -4.61 6.92 3.34
C PHE A 118 -5.78 6.63 4.28
N SER A 119 -6.23 7.62 5.05
CA SER A 119 -7.40 7.47 5.93
C SER A 119 -8.66 7.14 5.13
N VAL A 120 -8.87 7.81 3.99
CA VAL A 120 -10.00 7.56 3.08
C VAL A 120 -9.89 6.17 2.45
N LEU A 121 -8.72 5.84 1.86
CA LEU A 121 -8.50 4.53 1.25
C LEU A 121 -8.69 3.39 2.24
N LYS A 122 -8.24 3.54 3.49
CA LYS A 122 -8.44 2.56 4.55
C LYS A 122 -9.92 2.35 4.85
N TYR A 123 -10.71 3.42 4.88
CA TYR A 123 -12.15 3.34 5.10
C TYR A 123 -12.86 2.60 3.96
N LEU A 124 -12.55 2.96 2.71
CA LEU A 124 -13.11 2.33 1.50
C LEU A 124 -12.77 0.83 1.43
N LEU A 125 -11.50 0.47 1.66
CA LEU A 125 -11.03 -0.92 1.61
C LEU A 125 -11.48 -1.77 2.80
N GLY A 126 -11.78 -1.13 3.93
CA GLY A 126 -12.22 -1.80 5.14
C GLY A 126 -13.73 -2.03 5.12
N THR A 127 -14.47 -1.01 5.52
CA THR A 127 -15.89 -1.14 5.87
C THR A 127 -16.78 -1.37 4.64
N HIS A 128 -16.44 -0.75 3.50
CA HIS A 128 -17.34 -0.67 2.35
C HIS A 128 -16.83 -1.36 1.08
N TYR A 129 -15.71 -2.08 1.16
CA TYR A 129 -15.14 -2.73 -0.03
C TYR A 129 -16.10 -3.74 -0.65
N ALA A 130 -16.78 -4.53 0.18
CA ALA A 130 -17.76 -5.50 -0.28
C ALA A 130 -18.96 -4.83 -0.99
N ASP A 131 -19.39 -3.66 -0.50
CA ASP A 131 -20.46 -2.88 -1.12
C ASP A 131 -20.05 -2.38 -2.50
N LEU A 132 -18.84 -1.82 -2.61
CA LEU A 132 -18.30 -1.32 -3.87
C LEU A 132 -18.05 -2.46 -4.88
N VAL A 133 -17.65 -3.64 -4.43
CA VAL A 133 -17.55 -4.84 -5.29
C VAL A 133 -18.92 -5.26 -5.80
N ALA A 134 -19.95 -5.25 -4.95
CA ALA A 134 -21.32 -5.59 -5.37
C ALA A 134 -21.86 -4.62 -6.43
N LEU A 135 -21.40 -3.36 -6.42
CA LEU A 135 -21.71 -2.35 -7.45
C LEU A 135 -20.79 -2.43 -8.69
N GLY A 136 -19.84 -3.37 -8.74
CA GLY A 136 -18.89 -3.51 -9.84
C GLY A 136 -17.72 -2.52 -9.81
N LEU A 137 -17.59 -1.71 -8.75
CA LEU A 137 -16.59 -0.64 -8.60
C LEU A 137 -15.32 -1.09 -7.85
N GLY A 138 -15.24 -2.35 -7.40
CA GLY A 138 -14.09 -2.85 -6.64
C GLY A 138 -12.73 -2.67 -7.34
N HIS A 139 -12.72 -2.72 -8.68
CA HIS A 139 -11.51 -2.48 -9.47
C HIS A 139 -10.99 -1.04 -9.35
N LEU A 140 -11.87 -0.05 -9.18
CA LEU A 140 -11.50 1.35 -8.99
C LEU A 140 -10.84 1.56 -7.62
N VAL A 141 -11.36 0.91 -6.57
CA VAL A 141 -10.78 0.97 -5.22
C VAL A 141 -9.37 0.38 -5.21
N VAL A 142 -9.20 -0.80 -5.83
CA VAL A 142 -7.89 -1.46 -5.94
C VAL A 142 -6.93 -0.65 -6.81
N GLY A 143 -7.43 -0.07 -7.91
CA GLY A 143 -6.69 0.85 -8.78
C GLY A 143 -6.15 2.04 -8.01
N SER A 144 -7.02 2.75 -7.30
CA SER A 144 -6.68 3.92 -6.47
C SER A 144 -5.65 3.57 -5.40
N ARG A 145 -5.81 2.44 -4.72
CA ARG A 145 -4.84 1.95 -3.73
C ARG A 145 -3.47 1.67 -4.36
N ASN A 146 -3.45 1.09 -5.55
CA ASN A 146 -2.20 0.74 -6.22
C ASN A 146 -1.47 2.00 -6.72
N GLN A 147 -2.20 2.96 -7.27
CA GLN A 147 -1.66 4.26 -7.65
C GLN A 147 -1.07 4.98 -6.43
N PHE A 148 -1.79 5.01 -5.30
CA PHE A 148 -1.29 5.57 -4.06
C PHE A 148 0.00 4.88 -3.56
N ALA A 149 0.04 3.54 -3.59
CA ALA A 149 1.24 2.80 -3.20
C ALA A 149 2.45 3.09 -4.12
N GLN A 150 2.22 3.18 -5.43
CA GLN A 150 3.26 3.54 -6.40
C GLN A 150 3.77 4.95 -6.16
N PHE A 151 2.88 5.90 -5.91
CA PHE A 151 3.22 7.28 -5.55
C PHE A 151 4.11 7.34 -4.30
N MET A 152 3.71 6.68 -3.21
CA MET A 152 4.48 6.63 -1.96
C MET A 152 5.88 6.04 -2.17
N MET A 153 5.99 5.00 -2.99
CA MET A 153 7.28 4.38 -3.33
C MET A 153 8.16 5.28 -4.20
N GLN A 154 7.59 5.88 -5.24
CA GLN A 154 8.29 6.75 -6.19
C GLN A 154 8.96 7.93 -5.48
N TYR A 155 8.27 8.54 -4.52
CA TYR A 155 8.75 9.70 -3.79
C TYR A 155 9.36 9.37 -2.43
N SER A 156 9.41 8.09 -2.05
CA SER A 156 9.96 7.61 -0.78
C SER A 156 9.34 8.31 0.44
N LEU A 157 8.02 8.47 0.43
CA LEU A 157 7.25 9.23 1.44
C LEU A 157 6.90 8.41 2.69
N ASN A 158 7.51 7.23 2.87
CA ASN A 158 7.24 6.29 3.96
C ASN A 158 7.85 6.72 5.30
#